data_AF-A0A8J1ZJ53-F1
#
_entry.id   AF-A0A8J1ZJ53-F1
#
_cell.length_a   1.000
_cell.length_b   1.000
_cell.length_c   1.000
_cell.angle_alpha   90.00
_cell.angle_beta   90.00
_cell.angle_gamma   90.00
#
_symmetry.space_group_name_H-M   'P 1'
#
loop_
_entity.id
_entity.type
_entity.pdbx_description
1 polymer ?
#
loop_
_entity_poly.entity_id
_entity_poly.type
_entity_poly.pdbx_seq_one_letter_code
_entity_poly.pdbx_strand_id
1 'polypeptide(L)'
;MPRPRLIRVFLQSDPMSKMHAPLAQLAADFSGAEFAFGLTPNLKGGGATPDFLQKCEVMIISPFTGGGDENHLIATVAALPNLKWVHSLAAGVDKFVGTLRRQPATQHLPLTNARGAYSYALGEYALFAMLYFNKQARRLNALQQAKQWDPFCMDSLRGKTLGFIAFGSIGEACWQLAKTLPWSRVLVHRRTRTRDDEFSEDFPTWENPSTNNRENAMEKLIGYASREDVFAKADVVICSLPGTEETRHYCDMASFSLMKDGAIFISLGRGSCVDEEAVIEHAGRLGGVALDVFEREPLPQSSPLWSHPNVLMSPHNADRIASYMSDGWDTFQERFNEYAAGKAFSDSIVDMGVGY
;
A
#
# COMPACT_ATOMS: atom_id res chain seq x y z
N MET A 1 -26.19 -24.19 24.23
CA MET A 1 -25.62 -23.19 23.29
C MET A 1 -25.53 -23.85 21.92
N PRO A 2 -25.91 -23.19 20.81
CA PRO A 2 -25.71 -23.77 19.48
C PRO A 2 -24.20 -23.98 19.26
N ARG A 3 -23.81 -25.12 18.68
CA ARG A 3 -22.41 -25.35 18.29
C ARG A 3 -21.99 -24.24 17.32
N PRO A 4 -20.80 -23.63 17.49
CA PRO A 4 -20.29 -22.69 16.51
C PRO A 4 -20.24 -23.38 15.14
N ARG A 5 -20.69 -22.66 14.11
CA ARG A 5 -20.70 -23.14 12.73
C ARG A 5 -19.25 -23.37 12.30
N LEU A 6 -18.94 -24.58 11.84
CA LEU A 6 -17.63 -24.88 11.27
C LEU A 6 -17.52 -24.26 9.87
N ILE A 7 -16.54 -23.37 9.68
CA ILE A 7 -16.24 -22.70 8.40
C ILE A 7 -14.97 -23.28 7.83
N ARG A 8 -15.02 -23.71 6.57
CA ARG A 8 -13.85 -24.26 5.86
C ARG A 8 -13.17 -23.18 5.05
N VAL A 9 -11.86 -23.06 5.24
CA VAL A 9 -11.03 -22.00 4.67
C VAL A 9 -9.87 -22.61 3.89
N PHE A 10 -9.81 -22.33 2.58
CA PHE A 10 -8.71 -22.77 1.73
C PHE A 10 -7.68 -21.64 1.54
N LEU A 11 -6.45 -21.83 2.02
CA LEU A 11 -5.33 -20.91 1.82
C LEU A 11 -4.58 -21.26 0.54
N GLN A 12 -4.78 -20.45 -0.51
CA GLN A 12 -4.05 -20.59 -1.75
C GLN A 12 -2.61 -20.08 -1.61
N SER A 13 -1.68 -21.01 -1.49
CA SER A 13 -0.26 -20.72 -1.29
C SER A 13 0.63 -21.93 -1.60
N ASP A 14 1.89 -21.67 -1.95
CA ASP A 14 2.97 -22.65 -2.01
C ASP A 14 3.17 -23.33 -0.64
N PRO A 15 3.00 -24.66 -0.54
CA PRO A 15 3.25 -25.43 0.68
C PRO A 15 4.71 -25.37 1.17
N MET A 16 5.67 -25.08 0.29
CA MET A 16 7.09 -25.02 0.61
C MET A 16 7.54 -23.64 1.10
N SER A 17 6.64 -22.66 1.15
CA SER A 17 6.97 -21.31 1.63
C SER A 17 7.30 -21.31 3.12
N LYS A 18 8.43 -20.70 3.47
CA LYS A 18 8.83 -20.47 4.87
C LYS A 18 8.06 -19.33 5.54
N MET A 19 7.20 -18.62 4.81
CA MET A 19 6.43 -17.48 5.33
C MET A 19 5.08 -17.87 5.95
N HIS A 20 4.81 -19.17 6.12
CA HIS A 20 3.60 -19.63 6.79
C HIS A 20 3.75 -19.61 8.30
N ALA A 21 2.78 -19.02 9.00
CA ALA A 21 2.43 -19.52 10.32
C ALA A 21 2.06 -21.00 10.15
N PRO A 22 2.56 -21.94 10.98
CA PRO A 22 2.17 -23.34 10.89
C PRO A 22 0.64 -23.44 10.88
N LEU A 23 0.05 -24.25 10.00
CA LEU A 23 -1.41 -24.45 9.96
C LEU A 23 -2.03 -24.74 11.33
N ALA A 24 -1.29 -25.42 12.20
CA ALA A 24 -1.71 -25.70 13.56
C ALA A 24 -1.92 -24.43 14.40
N GLN A 25 -1.13 -23.38 14.15
CA GLN A 25 -1.27 -22.06 14.75
C GLN A 25 -2.49 -21.33 14.17
N LEU A 26 -2.64 -21.32 12.85
CA LEU A 26 -3.84 -20.77 12.19
C LEU A 26 -5.14 -21.47 12.63
N ALA A 27 -5.12 -22.79 12.84
CA ALA A 27 -6.28 -23.52 13.35
C ALA A 27 -6.58 -23.22 14.83
N ALA A 28 -5.57 -22.86 15.62
CA ALA A 28 -5.74 -22.48 17.02
C ALA A 28 -6.30 -21.05 17.17
N ASP A 29 -5.92 -20.14 16.29
CA ASP A 29 -6.26 -18.72 16.36
C ASP A 29 -7.69 -18.42 15.86
N PHE A 30 -8.34 -19.38 15.18
CA PHE A 30 -9.66 -19.21 14.57
C PHE A 30 -10.65 -20.28 15.05
N SER A 31 -11.29 -20.02 16.19
CA SER A 31 -12.29 -20.94 16.74
C SER A 31 -13.45 -21.18 15.75
N GLY A 32 -13.67 -22.44 15.36
CA GLY A 32 -14.71 -22.79 14.40
C GLY A 32 -14.26 -22.71 12.93
N ALA A 33 -12.96 -22.59 12.66
CA ALA A 33 -12.40 -22.75 11.32
C ALA A 33 -11.74 -24.13 11.13
N GLU A 34 -11.84 -24.68 9.92
CA GLU A 34 -11.03 -25.80 9.44
C GLU A 34 -10.23 -25.30 8.24
N PHE A 35 -8.90 -25.41 8.28
CA PHE A 35 -8.02 -24.94 7.21
C PHE A 35 -7.47 -26.07 6.36
N ALA A 36 -7.36 -25.80 5.07
CA ALA A 36 -6.48 -26.53 4.16
C ALA A 36 -5.71 -25.51 3.29
N PHE A 37 -4.62 -25.93 2.65
CA PHE A 37 -3.75 -25.01 1.92
C PHE A 37 -3.14 -25.66 0.67
N GLY A 38 -2.70 -24.86 -0.29
CA GLY A 38 -1.99 -25.33 -1.47
C GLY A 38 -2.18 -24.40 -2.67
N LEU A 39 -1.29 -24.47 -3.67
CA LEU A 39 -1.41 -23.65 -4.88
C LEU A 39 -2.66 -24.02 -5.68
N THR A 40 -2.96 -25.31 -5.72
CA THR A 40 -4.25 -25.83 -6.19
C THR A 40 -4.70 -26.96 -5.27
N PRO A 41 -6.01 -27.21 -5.13
CA PRO A 41 -6.55 -28.30 -4.30
C PRO A 41 -6.06 -29.70 -4.65
N ASN A 42 -5.56 -29.90 -5.88
CA ASN A 42 -5.11 -31.21 -6.38
C ASN A 42 -3.60 -31.46 -6.20
N LEU A 43 -2.83 -30.48 -5.71
CA LEU A 43 -1.40 -30.65 -5.46
C LEU A 43 -1.20 -31.35 -4.10
N LYS A 44 -0.55 -32.52 -4.13
CA LYS A 44 -0.17 -33.29 -2.94
C LYS A 44 0.65 -32.41 -1.99
N GLY A 45 0.07 -32.04 -0.85
CA GLY A 45 0.75 -31.25 0.19
C GLY A 45 -0.16 -30.57 1.22
N GLY A 46 -1.46 -30.46 0.92
CA GLY A 46 -2.35 -29.50 1.59
C GLY A 46 -3.39 -29.99 2.59
N GLY A 47 -3.61 -31.30 2.72
CA GLY A 47 -4.62 -31.86 3.63
C GLY A 47 -6.10 -31.68 3.21
N ALA A 48 -6.40 -31.04 2.08
CA ALA A 48 -7.78 -30.88 1.60
C ALA A 48 -8.38 -32.21 1.12
N THR A 49 -9.34 -32.75 1.87
CA THR A 49 -10.11 -33.93 1.46
C THR A 49 -11.21 -33.55 0.44
N PRO A 50 -11.76 -34.50 -0.33
CA PRO A 50 -12.91 -34.22 -1.19
C PRO A 50 -14.10 -33.62 -0.43
N ASP A 51 -14.37 -34.09 0.80
CA ASP A 51 -15.42 -33.53 1.66
C ASP A 51 -15.14 -32.08 2.06
N PHE A 52 -13.87 -31.77 2.36
CA PHE A 52 -13.44 -30.41 2.67
C PHE A 52 -13.72 -29.47 1.50
N LEU A 53 -13.28 -29.83 0.29
CA LEU A 53 -13.42 -29.00 -0.91
C LEU A 53 -14.89 -28.73 -1.24
N GLN A 54 -15.73 -29.74 -1.13
CA GLN A 54 -17.18 -29.61 -1.37
C GLN A 54 -17.87 -28.69 -0.37
N LYS A 55 -17.33 -28.51 0.83
CA LYS A 55 -17.94 -27.67 1.88
C LYS A 55 -17.14 -26.40 2.18
N CYS A 56 -16.11 -26.12 1.39
CA CYS A 56 -15.28 -24.94 1.53
C CYS A 56 -16.08 -23.67 1.23
N GLU A 57 -16.03 -22.70 2.14
CA GLU A 57 -16.82 -21.47 2.03
C GLU A 57 -15.94 -20.24 1.78
N VAL A 58 -14.68 -20.30 2.21
CA VAL A 58 -13.75 -19.16 2.18
C VAL A 58 -12.47 -19.55 1.47
N MET A 59 -11.99 -18.67 0.61
CA MET A 59 -10.70 -18.79 -0.03
C MET A 59 -9.82 -17.60 0.35
N ILE A 60 -8.62 -17.87 0.84
CA ILE A 60 -7.58 -16.87 1.08
C ILE A 60 -6.57 -16.93 -0.06
N ILE A 61 -6.24 -15.81 -0.66
CA ILE A 61 -5.16 -15.66 -1.63
C ILE A 61 -3.96 -15.03 -0.91
N SER A 62 -2.81 -15.70 -0.97
CA SER A 62 -1.53 -15.18 -0.46
C SER A 62 -0.56 -14.91 -1.60
N PRO A 63 -0.52 -13.67 -2.16
CA PRO A 63 0.33 -13.37 -3.32
C PRO A 63 1.82 -13.53 -3.06
N PHE A 64 2.26 -13.30 -1.82
CA PHE A 64 3.67 -13.36 -1.43
C PHE A 64 4.23 -14.78 -1.40
N THR A 65 3.36 -15.78 -1.46
CA THR A 65 3.70 -17.19 -1.40
C THR A 65 3.17 -17.94 -2.63
N GLY A 66 3.04 -17.25 -3.76
CA GLY A 66 2.67 -17.84 -5.06
C GLY A 66 1.16 -18.00 -5.30
N GLY A 67 0.30 -17.52 -4.39
CA GLY A 67 -1.13 -17.39 -4.64
C GLY A 67 -1.45 -16.29 -5.65
N GLY A 68 -2.64 -16.33 -6.25
CA GLY A 68 -3.07 -15.31 -7.21
C GLY A 68 -2.52 -15.46 -8.63
N ASP A 69 -1.72 -16.51 -8.91
CA ASP A 69 -1.47 -16.94 -10.29
C ASP A 69 -2.79 -17.30 -10.97
N GLU A 70 -2.98 -16.85 -12.21
CA GLU A 70 -4.25 -17.00 -12.93
C GLU A 70 -4.64 -18.47 -13.10
N ASN A 71 -3.72 -19.35 -13.48
CA ASN A 71 -4.03 -20.77 -13.69
C ASN A 71 -4.39 -21.46 -12.38
N HIS A 72 -3.62 -21.18 -11.32
CA HIS A 72 -3.90 -21.70 -9.99
C HIS A 72 -5.26 -21.21 -9.47
N LEU A 73 -5.58 -19.94 -9.68
CA LEU A 73 -6.84 -19.33 -9.26
C LEU A 73 -8.03 -19.99 -9.95
N ILE A 74 -7.98 -20.15 -11.28
CA ILE A 74 -9.03 -20.82 -12.06
C ILE A 74 -9.23 -22.26 -11.58
N ALA A 75 -8.14 -23.01 -11.42
CA ALA A 75 -8.20 -24.40 -10.94
C ALA A 75 -8.76 -24.51 -9.51
N THR A 76 -8.39 -23.58 -8.63
CA THR A 76 -8.86 -23.57 -7.24
C THR A 76 -10.35 -23.23 -7.17
N VAL A 77 -10.78 -22.16 -7.84
CA VAL A 77 -12.20 -21.75 -7.88
C VAL A 77 -13.09 -22.86 -8.43
N ALA A 78 -12.65 -23.56 -9.49
CA ALA A 78 -13.40 -24.68 -10.07
C ALA A 78 -13.60 -25.86 -9.09
N ALA A 79 -12.69 -26.02 -8.12
CA ALA A 79 -12.73 -27.10 -7.14
C ALA A 79 -13.49 -26.74 -5.85
N LEU A 80 -13.93 -25.49 -5.67
CA LEU A 80 -14.62 -25.00 -4.47
C LEU A 80 -16.06 -24.54 -4.82
N PRO A 81 -17.00 -25.48 -5.05
CA PRO A 81 -18.33 -25.15 -5.57
C PRO A 81 -19.24 -24.40 -4.59
N ASN A 82 -18.91 -24.38 -3.31
CA ASN A 82 -19.68 -23.71 -2.25
C ASN A 82 -18.98 -22.44 -1.71
N LEU A 83 -18.06 -21.88 -2.49
CA LEU A 83 -17.33 -20.67 -2.14
C LEU A 83 -18.30 -19.49 -1.99
N LYS A 84 -18.13 -18.72 -0.92
CA LYS A 84 -18.97 -17.57 -0.58
C LYS A 84 -18.18 -16.29 -0.35
N TRP A 85 -16.88 -16.39 -0.12
CA TRP A 85 -16.03 -15.25 0.20
C TRP A 85 -14.59 -15.51 -0.26
N VAL A 86 -13.98 -14.50 -0.88
CA VAL A 86 -12.56 -14.47 -1.21
C VAL A 86 -11.88 -13.35 -0.41
N HIS A 87 -10.77 -13.67 0.24
CA HIS A 87 -9.93 -12.70 0.94
C HIS A 87 -8.52 -12.71 0.36
N SER A 88 -7.91 -11.55 0.17
CA SER A 88 -6.49 -11.43 -0.15
C SER A 88 -5.70 -10.95 1.07
N LEU A 89 -4.62 -11.67 1.40
CA LEU A 89 -3.66 -11.19 2.39
C LEU A 89 -2.85 -10.00 1.88
N ALA A 90 -2.92 -9.63 0.60
CA ALA A 90 -2.33 -8.38 0.12
C ALA A 90 -3.37 -7.26 0.13
N ALA A 91 -2.93 -6.00 0.26
CA ALA A 91 -3.80 -4.86 0.00
C ALA A 91 -4.11 -4.70 -1.49
N GLY A 92 -3.15 -5.03 -2.36
CA GLY A 92 -3.28 -4.96 -3.81
C GLY A 92 -3.79 -6.23 -4.45
N VAL A 93 -4.85 -6.12 -5.25
CA VAL A 93 -5.49 -7.24 -5.93
C VAL A 93 -5.42 -7.17 -7.46
N ASP A 94 -4.74 -6.15 -7.99
CA ASP A 94 -4.70 -5.77 -9.40
C ASP A 94 -4.29 -6.95 -10.31
N LYS A 95 -3.40 -7.82 -9.81
CA LYS A 95 -2.85 -8.97 -10.54
C LYS A 95 -3.87 -10.10 -10.80
N PHE A 96 -4.93 -10.21 -10.01
CA PHE A 96 -5.85 -11.37 -10.07
C PHE A 96 -7.34 -11.01 -10.01
N VAL A 97 -7.69 -9.77 -9.64
CA VAL A 97 -9.09 -9.33 -9.58
C VAL A 97 -9.82 -9.50 -10.92
N GLY A 98 -9.13 -9.24 -12.03
CA GLY A 98 -9.66 -9.46 -13.37
C GLY A 98 -10.02 -10.93 -13.64
N THR A 99 -9.21 -11.87 -13.15
CA THR A 99 -9.48 -13.31 -13.26
C THR A 99 -10.69 -13.70 -12.41
N LEU A 100 -10.77 -13.24 -11.15
CA LEU A 100 -11.94 -13.48 -10.29
C LEU A 100 -13.23 -12.93 -10.90
N ARG A 101 -13.18 -11.75 -11.50
CA ARG A 101 -14.33 -11.12 -12.16
C ARG A 101 -14.82 -11.90 -13.38
N ARG A 102 -13.92 -12.56 -14.13
CA ARG A 102 -14.27 -13.35 -15.32
C ARG A 102 -14.87 -14.72 -14.97
N GLN A 103 -14.65 -15.22 -13.76
CA GLN A 103 -15.10 -16.54 -13.34
C GLN A 103 -16.55 -16.48 -12.82
N PRO A 104 -17.50 -17.27 -13.38
CA PRO A 104 -18.90 -17.24 -12.96
C PRO A 104 -19.11 -17.53 -11.48
N ALA A 105 -18.26 -18.38 -10.90
CA ALA A 105 -18.32 -18.77 -9.50
C ALA A 105 -17.90 -17.66 -8.53
N THR A 106 -17.13 -16.66 -8.96
CA THR A 106 -16.58 -15.62 -8.08
C THR A 106 -17.03 -14.20 -8.40
N GLN A 107 -17.53 -13.93 -9.62
CA GLN A 107 -17.91 -12.58 -10.07
C GLN A 107 -18.95 -11.86 -9.19
N HIS A 108 -19.69 -12.61 -8.37
CA HIS A 108 -20.75 -12.10 -7.49
C HIS A 108 -20.39 -12.23 -6.00
N LEU A 109 -19.23 -12.81 -5.69
CA LEU A 109 -18.80 -13.01 -4.31
C LEU A 109 -18.09 -11.76 -3.79
N PRO A 110 -18.23 -11.46 -2.48
CA PRO A 110 -17.40 -10.43 -1.87
C PRO A 110 -15.92 -10.81 -1.97
N LEU A 111 -15.11 -9.85 -2.43
CA LEU A 111 -13.66 -9.87 -2.34
C LEU A 111 -13.22 -8.86 -1.30
N THR A 112 -12.51 -9.32 -0.28
CA THR A 112 -11.87 -8.44 0.71
C THR A 112 -10.36 -8.50 0.61
N ASN A 113 -9.66 -7.50 1.12
CA ASN A 113 -8.20 -7.44 1.11
C ASN A 113 -7.62 -6.97 2.45
N ALA A 114 -6.29 -7.02 2.58
CA ALA A 114 -5.56 -6.50 3.74
C ALA A 114 -5.31 -4.98 3.64
N ARG A 115 -6.27 -4.21 3.11
CA ARG A 115 -6.19 -2.74 3.10
C ARG A 115 -6.03 -2.23 4.54
N GLY A 116 -5.16 -1.27 4.74
CA GLY A 116 -4.86 -0.72 6.08
C GLY A 116 -3.66 -1.38 6.74
N ALA A 117 -3.52 -2.72 6.67
CA ALA A 117 -2.51 -3.51 7.37
C ALA A 117 -1.08 -2.96 7.24
N TYR A 118 -0.71 -2.54 6.03
CA TYR A 118 0.66 -2.15 5.68
C TYR A 118 0.92 -0.64 5.75
N SER A 119 -0.10 0.16 6.07
CA SER A 119 -0.04 1.61 5.92
C SER A 119 1.01 2.24 6.83
N TYR A 120 1.18 1.69 8.05
CA TYR A 120 2.15 2.19 9.01
C TYR A 120 3.59 2.04 8.50
N ALA A 121 3.97 0.84 8.02
CA ALA A 121 5.29 0.58 7.46
C ALA A 121 5.61 1.48 6.25
N LEU A 122 4.62 1.66 5.36
CA LEU A 122 4.74 2.58 4.22
C LEU A 122 4.91 4.04 4.67
N GLY A 123 4.22 4.44 5.75
CA GLY A 123 4.41 5.75 6.38
C GLY A 123 5.82 5.94 6.96
N GLU A 124 6.38 4.91 7.60
CA GLU A 124 7.77 4.93 8.09
C GLU A 124 8.74 5.08 6.92
N TYR A 125 8.52 4.37 5.81
CA TYR A 125 9.34 4.49 4.61
C TYR A 125 9.25 5.89 3.99
N ALA A 126 8.06 6.49 3.95
CA ALA A 126 7.89 7.86 3.47
C ALA A 126 8.72 8.85 4.32
N LEU A 127 8.64 8.73 5.64
CA LEU A 127 9.41 9.55 6.58
C LEU A 127 10.91 9.32 6.42
N PHE A 128 11.32 8.06 6.27
CA PHE A 128 12.71 7.70 5.96
C PHE A 128 13.17 8.37 4.66
N ALA A 129 12.42 8.28 3.57
CA ALA A 129 12.78 8.89 2.28
C ALA A 129 12.87 10.42 2.38
N MET A 130 11.93 11.08 3.07
CA MET A 130 11.98 12.52 3.32
C MET A 130 13.28 12.92 4.03
N LEU A 131 13.67 12.20 5.09
CA LEU A 131 14.90 12.48 5.84
C LEU A 131 16.16 12.07 5.06
N TYR A 132 16.10 10.98 4.30
CA TYR A 132 17.19 10.48 3.46
C TYR A 132 17.69 11.55 2.49
N PHE A 133 16.76 12.21 1.79
CA PHE A 133 17.09 13.27 0.85
C PHE A 133 17.48 14.57 1.56
N ASN A 134 16.72 15.04 2.54
CA ASN A 134 17.02 16.30 3.23
C ASN A 134 18.37 16.26 3.98
N LYS A 135 18.75 15.11 4.54
CA LYS A 135 20.02 14.90 5.24
C LYS A 135 21.13 14.38 4.33
N GLN A 136 20.86 14.29 3.02
CA GLN A 136 21.82 13.89 2.00
C GLN A 136 22.54 12.59 2.38
N ALA A 137 21.79 11.56 2.79
CA ALA A 137 22.33 10.31 3.32
C ALA A 137 23.33 9.63 2.36
N ARG A 138 23.14 9.77 1.04
CA ARG A 138 24.12 9.31 0.03
C ARG A 138 25.49 9.97 0.18
N ARG A 139 25.51 11.30 0.32
CA ARG A 139 26.74 12.06 0.51
C ARG A 139 27.42 11.67 1.82
N LEU A 140 26.66 11.53 2.90
CA LEU A 140 27.18 11.05 4.19
C LEU A 140 27.85 9.69 4.07
N ASN A 141 27.16 8.72 3.44
CA ASN A 141 27.70 7.38 3.24
C ASN A 141 28.97 7.39 2.36
N ALA A 142 28.98 8.19 1.29
CA ALA A 142 30.14 8.33 0.42
C ALA A 142 31.36 8.93 1.13
N LEU A 143 31.17 10.01 1.91
CA LEU A 143 32.23 10.62 2.71
C LEU A 143 32.79 9.65 3.75
N GLN A 144 31.92 8.91 4.44
CA GLN A 144 32.34 7.90 5.41
C GLN A 144 33.16 6.78 4.76
N GLN A 145 32.69 6.23 3.64
CA GLN A 145 33.41 5.18 2.90
C GLN A 145 34.76 5.68 2.37
N ALA A 146 34.82 6.93 1.91
CA ALA A 146 36.05 7.58 1.46
C ALA A 146 36.96 8.05 2.62
N LYS A 147 36.51 7.95 3.87
CA LYS A 147 37.20 8.47 5.06
C LYS A 147 37.51 9.97 4.96
N GLN A 148 36.61 10.73 4.34
CA GLN A 148 36.75 12.16 4.12
C GLN A 148 35.98 12.95 5.16
N TRP A 149 36.63 13.98 5.69
CA TRP A 149 36.02 14.96 6.60
C TRP A 149 35.76 16.26 5.84
N ASP A 150 34.61 16.32 5.16
CA ASP A 150 34.17 17.48 4.35
C ASP A 150 32.81 18.00 4.87
N PRO A 151 32.80 19.02 5.74
CA PRO A 151 31.56 19.61 6.26
C PRO A 151 30.73 20.29 5.16
N PHE A 152 29.40 20.11 5.20
CA PHE A 152 28.47 20.74 4.26
C PHE A 152 27.14 21.11 4.90
N CYS A 153 26.39 22.00 4.25
CA CYS A 153 25.04 22.39 4.69
C CYS A 153 24.00 21.39 4.18
N MET A 154 23.17 20.89 5.11
CA MET A 154 22.02 20.03 4.80
C MET A 154 20.74 20.84 4.65
N ASP A 155 19.75 20.24 3.99
CA ASP A 155 18.41 20.81 3.90
C ASP A 155 17.57 20.44 5.15
N SER A 156 16.40 21.07 5.26
CA SER A 156 15.48 20.94 6.38
C SER A 156 14.05 20.90 5.88
N LEU A 157 13.23 19.99 6.43
CA LEU A 157 11.78 19.98 6.19
C LEU A 157 11.05 21.20 6.79
N ARG A 158 11.76 22.03 7.56
CA ARG A 158 11.16 23.20 8.20
C ARG A 158 10.65 24.21 7.18
N GLY A 159 9.38 24.57 7.34
CA GLY A 159 8.69 25.52 6.49
C GLY A 159 8.34 24.97 5.10
N LYS A 160 8.56 23.68 4.84
CA LYS A 160 8.22 23.06 3.55
C LYS A 160 6.73 22.75 3.46
N THR A 161 6.24 22.56 2.25
CA THR A 161 4.87 22.13 1.93
C THR A 161 4.86 20.64 1.61
N LEU A 162 4.03 19.88 2.31
CA LEU A 162 3.78 18.46 2.03
C LEU A 162 2.57 18.31 1.11
N GLY A 163 2.66 17.46 0.10
CA GLY A 163 1.60 17.21 -0.87
C GLY A 163 1.26 15.72 -0.95
N PHE A 164 -0.02 15.41 -1.03
CA PHE A 164 -0.54 14.05 -1.18
C PHE A 164 -1.34 13.91 -2.48
N ILE A 165 -0.92 12.97 -3.31
CA ILE A 165 -1.69 12.45 -4.45
C ILE A 165 -2.32 11.13 -3.99
N ALA A 166 -3.64 11.19 -3.76
CA ALA A 166 -4.43 10.29 -2.93
C ALA A 166 -4.13 10.39 -1.42
N PHE A 167 -5.20 10.37 -0.63
CA PHE A 167 -5.15 10.44 0.83
C PHE A 167 -6.13 9.40 1.41
N GLY A 168 -5.74 8.14 1.29
CA GLY A 168 -6.36 7.00 1.98
C GLY A 168 -5.49 6.55 3.16
N SER A 169 -5.58 5.28 3.54
CA SER A 169 -4.87 4.75 4.73
C SER A 169 -3.35 5.00 4.71
N ILE A 170 -2.70 4.88 3.54
CA ILE A 170 -1.26 5.15 3.38
C ILE A 170 -0.94 6.62 3.61
N GLY A 171 -1.67 7.53 2.94
CA GLY A 171 -1.48 8.97 3.09
C GLY A 171 -1.74 9.45 4.52
N GLU A 172 -2.76 8.89 5.17
CA GLU A 172 -3.06 9.14 6.58
C GLU A 172 -1.93 8.66 7.49
N ALA A 173 -1.42 7.43 7.31
CA ALA A 173 -0.30 6.93 8.09
C ALA A 173 0.97 7.79 7.91
N CYS A 174 1.28 8.20 6.67
CA CYS A 174 2.36 9.14 6.37
C CYS A 174 2.17 10.45 7.14
N TRP A 175 0.95 11.00 7.14
CA TRP A 175 0.62 12.22 7.88
C TRP A 175 0.77 12.04 9.38
N GLN A 176 0.25 10.95 9.96
CA GLN A 176 0.33 10.71 11.41
C GLN A 176 1.78 10.65 11.93
N LEU A 177 2.69 10.10 11.12
CA LEU A 177 4.12 10.04 11.44
C LEU A 177 4.84 11.38 11.19
N ALA A 178 4.40 12.14 10.20
CA ALA A 178 5.05 13.40 9.80
C ALA A 178 4.46 14.66 10.46
N LYS A 179 3.30 14.59 11.13
CA LYS A 179 2.52 15.77 11.57
C LYS A 179 3.22 16.68 12.56
N THR A 180 4.21 16.18 13.29
CA THR A 180 4.99 16.97 14.26
C THR A 180 6.13 17.74 13.62
N LEU A 181 6.41 17.49 12.34
CA LEU A 181 7.40 18.25 11.59
C LEU A 181 6.85 19.65 11.26
N PRO A 182 7.70 20.69 11.23
CA PRO A 182 7.26 22.08 11.08
C PRO A 182 6.91 22.42 9.63
N TRP A 183 5.86 21.82 9.09
CA TRP A 183 5.30 22.11 7.77
C TRP A 183 4.69 23.52 7.73
N SER A 184 4.85 24.22 6.60
CA SER A 184 4.08 25.45 6.34
C SER A 184 2.65 25.12 5.90
N ARG A 185 2.49 24.06 5.10
CA ARG A 185 1.20 23.65 4.54
C ARG A 185 1.21 22.19 4.15
N VAL A 186 0.02 21.60 4.12
CA VAL A 186 -0.27 20.25 3.62
C VAL A 186 -1.35 20.36 2.55
N LEU A 187 -1.08 19.79 1.37
CA LEU A 187 -1.98 19.79 0.23
C LEU A 187 -2.47 18.38 -0.03
N VAL A 188 -3.78 18.22 -0.16
CA VAL A 188 -4.40 16.91 -0.39
C VAL A 188 -5.18 16.92 -1.68
N HIS A 189 -4.83 16.01 -2.59
CA HIS A 189 -5.62 15.71 -3.78
C HIS A 189 -6.22 14.30 -3.66
N ARG A 190 -7.55 14.18 -3.69
CA ARG A 190 -8.28 12.89 -3.75
C ARG A 190 -9.56 12.99 -4.57
N ARG A 191 -9.98 11.86 -5.17
CA ARG A 191 -11.11 11.76 -6.10
C ARG A 191 -12.47 12.06 -5.45
N THR A 192 -12.75 11.46 -4.30
CA THR A 192 -14.06 11.57 -3.62
C THR A 192 -13.89 12.34 -2.31
N ARG A 193 -14.67 13.41 -2.10
CA ARG A 193 -14.83 14.06 -0.80
C ARG A 193 -15.91 13.33 -0.01
N THR A 194 -15.57 12.65 1.08
CA THR A 194 -16.54 12.09 2.03
C THR A 194 -16.94 13.15 3.05
N ARG A 195 -18.18 13.08 3.55
CA ARG A 195 -18.72 14.06 4.50
C ARG A 195 -18.06 13.96 5.88
N ASP A 196 -17.49 12.79 6.18
CA ASP A 196 -16.60 12.54 7.32
C ASP A 196 -15.16 13.07 7.08
N ASP A 197 -14.88 13.65 5.90
CA ASP A 197 -13.62 14.36 5.59
C ASP A 197 -13.68 15.86 5.93
N GLU A 198 -14.74 16.34 6.58
CA GLU A 198 -14.52 17.46 7.50
C GLU A 198 -13.56 16.90 8.54
N PHE A 199 -12.26 17.06 8.25
CA PHE A 199 -11.13 16.75 9.12
C PHE A 199 -11.63 16.69 10.55
N SER A 200 -11.73 15.48 11.12
CA SER A 200 -12.41 15.22 12.40
C SER A 200 -12.03 16.27 13.44
N GLU A 201 -12.82 16.48 14.50
CA GLU A 201 -12.47 17.43 15.57
C GLU A 201 -11.05 17.19 16.15
N ASP A 202 -10.44 16.03 15.90
CA ASP A 202 -9.07 15.64 16.22
C ASP A 202 -7.98 16.05 15.19
N PHE A 203 -8.32 16.71 14.09
CA PHE A 203 -7.36 17.24 13.12
C PHE A 203 -6.88 18.64 13.54
N PRO A 204 -5.59 18.81 13.88
CA PRO A 204 -5.10 20.07 14.41
C PRO A 204 -4.96 21.14 13.33
N THR A 205 -5.56 22.30 13.58
CA THR A 205 -5.15 23.60 13.01
C THR A 205 -3.85 24.03 13.67
N TRP A 206 -2.84 24.42 12.89
CA TRP A 206 -1.59 24.95 13.43
C TRP A 206 -1.68 26.46 13.68
N GLU A 207 -1.27 26.91 14.85
CA GLU A 207 -0.93 28.32 15.09
C GLU A 207 0.55 28.55 14.77
N ASN A 208 0.83 29.48 13.86
CA ASN A 208 2.20 29.90 13.54
C ASN A 208 2.85 30.63 14.75
N PRO A 209 3.94 30.13 15.35
CA PRO A 209 4.60 30.80 16.46
C PRO A 209 5.41 32.05 16.05
N SER A 210 5.43 32.42 14.77
CA SER A 210 6.26 33.53 14.26
C SER A 210 5.48 34.75 13.73
N THR A 211 4.15 34.80 13.82
CA THR A 211 3.38 36.00 13.46
C THR A 211 3.01 36.82 14.69
N ASN A 212 3.69 37.95 14.89
CA ASN A 212 3.36 39.01 15.86
C ASN A 212 2.03 39.74 15.58
N ASN A 213 1.08 39.11 14.89
CA ASN A 213 -0.22 39.69 14.55
C ASN A 213 -1.32 38.74 15.01
N ARG A 214 -1.82 38.98 16.22
CA ARG A 214 -2.72 38.11 17.00
C ARG A 214 -4.18 38.12 16.57
N GLU A 215 -4.52 38.70 15.41
CA GLU A 215 -5.93 38.87 15.03
C GLU A 215 -6.37 38.10 13.77
N ASN A 216 -5.49 37.40 13.04
CA ASN A 216 -5.92 36.53 11.91
C ASN A 216 -4.84 35.51 11.47
N ALA A 217 -4.65 34.40 12.18
CA ALA A 217 -3.78 33.31 11.69
C ALA A 217 -4.21 31.91 12.16
N MET A 218 -5.49 31.58 12.03
CA MET A 218 -5.93 30.17 11.99
C MET A 218 -5.96 29.71 10.53
N GLU A 219 -4.79 29.66 9.87
CA GLU A 219 -4.70 29.03 8.56
C GLU A 219 -4.81 27.51 8.72
N LYS A 220 -5.77 26.91 8.01
CA LYS A 220 -5.91 25.45 7.96
C LYS A 220 -4.61 24.88 7.37
N LEU A 221 -3.84 24.18 8.22
CA LEU A 221 -2.59 23.54 7.83
C LEU A 221 -2.79 22.58 6.65
N ILE A 222 -3.95 21.94 6.58
CA ILE A 222 -4.32 20.99 5.52
C ILE A 222 -5.41 21.59 4.64
N GLY A 223 -5.17 21.60 3.33
CA GLY A 223 -6.12 22.09 2.34
C GLY A 223 -6.25 21.13 1.16
N TYR A 224 -7.48 20.95 0.68
CA TYR A 224 -7.71 20.30 -0.60
C TYR A 224 -7.12 21.15 -1.74
N ALA A 225 -6.45 20.50 -2.67
CA ALA A 225 -5.83 21.13 -3.82
C ALA A 225 -6.11 20.36 -5.11
N SER A 226 -5.98 21.04 -6.26
CA SER A 226 -5.93 20.34 -7.54
C SER A 226 -4.64 19.52 -7.65
N ARG A 227 -4.60 18.56 -8.58
CA ARG A 227 -3.40 17.78 -8.89
C ARG A 227 -2.22 18.71 -9.20
N GLU A 228 -2.46 19.68 -10.08
CA GLU A 228 -1.46 20.64 -10.55
C GLU A 228 -0.93 21.49 -9.40
N ASP A 229 -1.81 21.91 -8.49
CA ASP A 229 -1.44 22.67 -7.31
C ASP A 229 -0.58 21.85 -6.33
N VAL A 230 -0.86 20.54 -6.17
CA VAL A 230 -0.02 19.66 -5.36
C VAL A 230 1.39 19.59 -5.97
N PHE A 231 1.51 19.28 -7.26
CA PHE A 231 2.82 19.17 -7.92
C PHE A 231 3.57 20.51 -7.94
N ALA A 232 2.89 21.63 -8.23
CA ALA A 232 3.52 22.94 -8.36
C ALA A 232 3.93 23.58 -7.03
N LYS A 233 3.17 23.33 -5.95
CA LYS A 233 3.34 24.06 -4.68
C LYS A 233 3.99 23.24 -3.58
N ALA A 234 3.96 21.91 -3.65
CA ALA A 234 4.61 21.06 -2.66
C ALA A 234 6.13 21.01 -2.84
N ASP A 235 6.85 20.90 -1.73
CA ASP A 235 8.28 20.60 -1.70
C ASP A 235 8.52 19.09 -1.50
N VAL A 236 7.52 18.36 -1.00
CA VAL A 236 7.49 16.90 -0.94
C VAL A 236 6.13 16.44 -1.47
N VAL A 237 6.11 15.56 -2.47
CA VAL A 237 4.89 14.93 -3.01
C VAL A 237 4.92 13.44 -2.69
N ILE A 238 3.89 12.93 -2.02
CA ILE A 238 3.68 11.50 -1.76
C ILE A 238 2.51 11.03 -2.63
N CYS A 239 2.77 10.02 -3.45
CA CYS A 239 1.76 9.35 -4.28
C CYS A 239 1.47 7.96 -3.74
N SER A 240 0.20 7.69 -3.44
CA SER A 240 -0.28 6.38 -2.97
C SER A 240 -1.52 5.91 -3.76
N LEU A 241 -1.56 6.20 -5.06
CA LEU A 241 -2.67 5.81 -5.93
C LEU A 241 -2.75 4.28 -6.11
N PRO A 242 -3.96 3.69 -6.19
CA PRO A 242 -4.16 2.32 -6.66
C PRO A 242 -3.86 2.22 -8.16
N GLY A 243 -3.58 1.02 -8.66
CA GLY A 243 -3.24 0.80 -10.07
C GLY A 243 -4.46 0.46 -10.91
N THR A 244 -5.12 1.47 -11.46
CA THR A 244 -6.28 1.33 -12.33
C THR A 244 -5.99 1.94 -13.70
N GLU A 245 -6.91 1.78 -14.65
CA GLU A 245 -6.76 2.42 -15.97
C GLU A 245 -6.77 3.95 -15.84
N GLU A 246 -7.58 4.50 -14.94
CA GLU A 246 -7.72 5.94 -14.71
C GLU A 246 -6.51 6.57 -14.00
N THR A 247 -5.72 5.77 -13.28
CA THR A 247 -4.51 6.24 -12.57
C THR A 247 -3.23 5.90 -13.32
N ARG A 248 -3.32 5.25 -14.49
CA ARG A 248 -2.15 4.90 -15.30
C ARG A 248 -1.40 6.17 -15.71
N HIS A 249 -0.11 6.23 -15.38
CA HIS A 249 0.78 7.37 -15.62
C HIS A 249 0.18 8.69 -15.09
N TYR A 250 -0.54 8.64 -13.97
CA TYR A 250 -1.09 9.83 -13.33
C TYR A 250 0.02 10.81 -12.88
N CYS A 251 1.20 10.30 -12.56
CA CYS A 251 2.41 11.10 -12.38
C CYS A 251 3.22 11.02 -13.68
N ASP A 252 2.87 11.88 -14.63
CA ASP A 252 3.43 11.96 -15.99
C ASP A 252 4.48 13.08 -16.13
N MET A 253 5.03 13.21 -17.33
CA MET A 253 5.97 14.27 -17.71
C MET A 253 5.48 15.69 -17.35
N ALA A 254 4.20 15.97 -17.58
CA ALA A 254 3.61 17.27 -17.26
C ALA A 254 3.58 17.51 -15.73
N SER A 255 3.23 16.49 -14.95
CA SER A 255 3.21 16.55 -13.49
C SER A 255 4.60 16.79 -12.93
N PHE A 256 5.58 16.02 -13.41
CA PHE A 256 6.96 16.18 -12.98
C PHE A 256 7.52 17.53 -13.41
N SER A 257 7.18 18.06 -14.59
CA SER A 257 7.58 19.40 -15.04
C SER A 257 7.05 20.54 -14.14
N LEU A 258 5.90 20.36 -13.49
CA LEU A 258 5.35 21.34 -12.55
C LEU A 258 6.12 21.40 -11.23
N MET A 259 6.80 20.32 -10.83
CA MET A 259 7.49 20.26 -9.54
C MET A 259 8.58 21.32 -9.41
N LYS A 260 8.77 21.84 -8.20
CA LYS A 260 9.87 22.76 -7.89
C LYS A 260 11.23 22.05 -8.04
N ASP A 261 12.25 22.80 -8.44
CA ASP A 261 13.62 22.32 -8.32
C ASP A 261 13.95 22.02 -6.86
N GLY A 262 14.64 20.91 -6.61
CA GLY A 262 14.92 20.43 -5.25
C GLY A 262 13.74 19.78 -4.52
N ALA A 263 12.54 19.69 -5.11
CA ALA A 263 11.43 18.96 -4.50
C ALA A 263 11.70 17.45 -4.43
N ILE A 264 11.01 16.77 -3.51
CA ILE A 264 11.10 15.32 -3.33
C ILE A 264 9.80 14.68 -3.82
N PHE A 265 9.91 13.62 -4.63
CA PHE A 265 8.78 12.77 -5.00
C PHE A 265 8.91 11.39 -4.33
N ILE A 266 7.81 10.85 -3.81
CA ILE A 266 7.77 9.54 -3.14
C ILE A 266 6.58 8.76 -3.70
N SER A 267 6.81 7.57 -4.26
CA SER A 267 5.75 6.67 -4.74
C SER A 267 5.67 5.41 -3.88
N LEU A 268 4.50 5.19 -3.30
CA LEU A 268 4.13 4.06 -2.42
C LEU A 268 2.87 3.33 -2.88
N GLY A 269 2.31 3.73 -4.03
CA GLY A 269 1.06 3.19 -4.57
C GLY A 269 1.30 1.99 -5.48
N ARG A 270 1.21 2.23 -6.79
CA ARG A 270 1.55 1.27 -7.84
C ARG A 270 2.51 1.90 -8.86
N GLY A 271 3.42 1.08 -9.36
CA GLY A 271 4.38 1.52 -10.39
C GLY A 271 3.69 2.04 -11.65
N SER A 272 2.57 1.42 -12.04
CA SER A 272 1.75 1.88 -13.18
C SER A 272 1.21 3.32 -13.04
N CYS A 273 1.22 3.91 -11.84
CA CYS A 273 0.77 5.28 -11.63
C CYS A 273 1.84 6.33 -11.95
N VAL A 274 3.09 5.92 -12.13
CA VAL A 274 4.24 6.80 -12.33
C VAL A 274 4.88 6.45 -13.66
N ASP A 275 5.01 7.46 -14.52
CA ASP A 275 5.76 7.33 -15.76
C ASP A 275 7.27 7.29 -15.44
N GLU A 276 7.90 6.13 -15.60
CA GLU A 276 9.32 5.97 -15.30
C GLU A 276 10.22 6.82 -16.22
N GLU A 277 9.81 7.12 -17.46
CA GLU A 277 10.56 8.01 -18.36
C GLU A 277 10.55 9.44 -17.84
N ALA A 278 9.41 9.91 -17.34
CA ALA A 278 9.29 11.22 -16.69
C ALA A 278 10.17 11.32 -15.43
N VAL A 279 10.26 10.24 -14.64
CA VAL A 279 11.18 10.18 -13.51
C VAL A 279 12.62 10.32 -13.97
N ILE A 280 13.04 9.56 -15.00
CA ILE A 280 14.41 9.59 -15.52
C ILE A 280 14.77 10.99 -16.04
N GLU A 281 13.85 11.65 -16.74
CA GLU A 281 14.06 12.99 -17.29
C GLU A 281 14.20 14.06 -16.20
N HIS A 282 13.36 14.01 -15.15
CA HIS A 282 13.27 15.08 -14.17
C HIS A 282 14.01 14.82 -12.85
N ALA A 283 14.36 13.58 -12.50
CA ALA A 283 14.97 13.29 -11.20
C ALA A 283 16.30 14.04 -10.98
N GLY A 284 17.00 14.45 -12.04
CA GLY A 284 18.23 15.25 -11.96
C GLY A 284 18.06 16.65 -11.36
N ARG A 285 16.89 17.30 -11.56
CA ARG A 285 16.58 18.62 -10.98
C ARG A 285 15.85 18.55 -9.63
N LEU A 286 15.26 17.40 -9.33
CA LEU A 286 14.62 17.14 -8.05
C LEU A 286 15.65 16.91 -6.94
N GLY A 287 15.25 17.18 -5.69
CA GLY A 287 16.05 16.89 -4.51
C GLY A 287 16.08 15.39 -4.19
N GLY A 288 15.14 14.62 -4.75
CA GLY A 288 15.11 13.18 -4.66
C GLY A 288 13.82 12.56 -5.22
N VAL A 289 13.92 11.30 -5.64
CA VAL A 289 12.79 10.46 -6.00
C VAL A 289 12.90 9.13 -5.27
N ALA A 290 11.91 8.79 -4.45
CA ALA A 290 11.83 7.49 -3.78
C ALA A 290 10.77 6.61 -4.43
N LEU A 291 11.15 5.40 -4.86
CA LEU A 291 10.28 4.43 -5.52
C LEU A 291 10.34 3.08 -4.79
N ASP A 292 9.21 2.60 -4.28
CA ASP A 292 9.08 1.21 -3.82
C ASP A 292 8.44 0.29 -4.87
N VAL A 293 7.76 0.87 -5.86
CA VAL A 293 6.96 0.16 -6.86
C VAL A 293 7.38 0.57 -8.27
N PHE A 294 7.33 -0.37 -9.21
CA PHE A 294 7.81 -0.19 -10.60
C PHE A 294 6.77 -0.67 -11.61
N GLU A 295 6.76 -0.10 -12.82
CA GLU A 295 5.86 -0.53 -13.90
C GLU A 295 6.09 -2.00 -14.24
N ARG A 296 7.36 -2.40 -14.28
CA ARG A 296 7.78 -3.79 -14.48
C ARG A 296 8.51 -4.30 -13.25
N GLU A 297 7.91 -5.30 -12.62
CA GLU A 297 8.48 -5.98 -11.46
C GLU A 297 8.74 -7.47 -11.76
N PRO A 298 9.96 -7.98 -11.49
CA PRO A 298 11.15 -7.27 -10.98
C PRO A 298 11.70 -6.23 -11.96
N LEU A 299 12.31 -5.17 -11.43
CA LEU A 299 12.91 -4.12 -12.26
C LEU A 299 14.04 -4.71 -13.15
N PRO A 300 14.03 -4.49 -14.48
CA PRO A 300 15.09 -4.97 -15.35
C PRO A 300 16.46 -4.45 -14.94
N GLN A 301 17.49 -5.29 -15.02
CA GLN A 301 18.88 -4.91 -14.71
C GLN A 301 19.41 -3.78 -15.62
N SER A 302 18.83 -3.62 -16.81
CA SER A 302 19.17 -2.56 -17.76
C SER A 302 18.51 -1.22 -17.45
N SER A 303 17.63 -1.13 -16.44
CA SER A 303 16.94 0.12 -16.12
C SER A 303 17.93 1.20 -15.68
N PRO A 304 17.83 2.44 -16.22
CA PRO A 304 18.69 3.54 -15.80
C PRO A 304 18.40 4.01 -14.36
N LEU A 305 17.25 3.65 -13.78
CA LEU A 305 16.92 3.98 -12.39
C LEU A 305 17.96 3.43 -11.40
N TRP A 306 18.58 2.28 -11.71
CA TRP A 306 19.62 1.67 -10.88
C TRP A 306 20.83 2.58 -10.65
N SER A 307 21.21 3.40 -11.62
CA SER A 307 22.39 4.27 -11.57
C SER A 307 22.04 5.73 -11.33
N HIS A 308 20.76 6.08 -11.22
CA HIS A 308 20.35 7.48 -11.10
C HIS A 308 20.70 8.05 -9.69
N PRO A 309 21.50 9.14 -9.61
CA PRO A 309 22.08 9.62 -8.35
C PRO A 309 21.06 10.22 -7.37
N ASN A 310 19.88 10.63 -7.86
CA ASN A 310 18.79 11.18 -7.03
C ASN A 310 17.63 10.20 -6.79
N VAL A 311 17.74 8.94 -7.22
CA VAL A 311 16.65 7.95 -7.08
C VAL A 311 16.96 6.97 -5.96
N LEU A 312 16.19 6.97 -4.87
CA LEU A 312 16.17 5.94 -3.82
C LEU A 312 15.16 4.87 -4.20
N MET A 313 15.53 3.60 -4.07
CA MET A 313 14.67 2.49 -4.42
C MET A 313 14.65 1.42 -3.34
N SER A 314 13.48 0.80 -3.19
CA SER A 314 13.31 -0.48 -2.52
C SER A 314 12.70 -1.50 -3.48
N PRO A 315 13.04 -2.79 -3.37
CA PRO A 315 12.51 -3.83 -4.25
C PRO A 315 11.09 -4.27 -3.82
N HIS A 316 10.14 -3.34 -3.78
CA HIS A 316 8.75 -3.57 -3.33
C HIS A 316 8.71 -4.25 -1.96
N ASN A 317 9.31 -3.57 -0.99
CA ASN A 317 9.47 -4.07 0.38
C ASN A 317 9.28 -2.99 1.46
N ALA A 318 8.86 -1.78 1.11
CA ALA A 318 8.60 -0.72 2.08
C ALA A 318 7.51 -1.10 3.09
N ASP A 319 6.65 -2.06 2.75
CA ASP A 319 5.65 -2.67 3.64
C ASP A 319 6.16 -3.85 4.48
N ARG A 320 7.32 -4.45 4.13
CA ARG A 320 7.80 -5.70 4.72
C ARG A 320 8.60 -5.50 6.00
N ILE A 321 7.88 -5.19 7.07
CA ILE A 321 8.41 -5.17 8.45
C ILE A 321 8.20 -6.52 9.16
N ALA A 322 8.74 -6.66 10.37
CA ALA A 322 8.67 -7.93 11.11
C ALA A 322 7.23 -8.46 11.32
N SER A 323 6.25 -7.57 11.44
CA SER A 323 4.82 -7.89 11.61
C SER A 323 4.07 -8.14 10.30
N TYR A 324 4.73 -8.06 9.14
CA TYR A 324 4.05 -8.11 7.83
C TYR A 324 3.04 -9.25 7.67
N MET A 325 3.41 -10.45 8.12
CA MET A 325 2.51 -11.60 8.04
C MET A 325 1.37 -11.50 9.06
N SER A 326 1.65 -11.11 10.31
CA SER A 326 0.61 -10.98 11.34
C SER A 326 -0.39 -9.89 10.97
N ASP A 327 0.07 -8.75 10.45
CA ASP A 327 -0.81 -7.64 10.09
C ASP A 327 -1.81 -8.05 8.99
N GLY A 328 -1.36 -8.84 8.01
CA GLY A 328 -2.25 -9.43 7.00
C GLY A 328 -3.27 -10.40 7.61
N TRP A 329 -2.83 -11.28 8.52
CA TRP A 329 -3.71 -12.24 9.19
C TRP A 329 -4.71 -11.60 10.15
N ASP A 330 -4.34 -10.54 10.84
CA ASP A 330 -5.21 -9.80 11.75
C ASP A 330 -6.39 -9.20 10.97
N THR A 331 -6.14 -8.64 9.78
CA THR A 331 -7.24 -8.17 8.92
C THR A 331 -8.17 -9.31 8.49
N PHE A 332 -7.63 -10.48 8.16
CA PHE A 332 -8.45 -11.66 7.86
C PHE A 332 -9.28 -12.08 9.09
N GLN A 333 -8.68 -12.07 10.29
CA GLN A 333 -9.37 -12.45 11.52
C GLN A 333 -10.57 -11.56 11.82
N GLU A 334 -10.43 -10.24 11.64
CA GLU A 334 -11.55 -9.32 11.76
C GLU A 334 -12.68 -9.66 10.79
N ARG A 335 -12.36 -9.83 9.50
CA ARG A 335 -13.37 -10.17 8.47
C ARG A 335 -13.99 -11.53 8.73
N PHE A 336 -13.20 -12.51 9.19
CA PHE A 336 -13.68 -13.84 9.52
C PHE A 336 -14.69 -13.79 10.66
N ASN A 337 -14.45 -12.97 11.69
CA ASN A 337 -15.39 -12.79 12.80
C ASN A 337 -16.72 -12.16 12.34
N GLU A 338 -16.67 -11.21 11.40
CA GLU A 338 -17.86 -10.63 10.78
C GLU A 338 -18.64 -11.68 9.98
N TYR A 339 -17.95 -12.44 9.13
CA TYR A 339 -18.52 -13.51 8.31
C TYR A 339 -19.15 -14.61 9.17
N ALA A 340 -18.45 -15.06 10.21
CA ALA A 340 -18.94 -16.09 11.14
C ALA A 340 -20.17 -15.63 11.92
N ALA A 341 -20.27 -14.32 12.22
CA ALA A 341 -21.42 -13.70 12.86
C ALA A 341 -22.58 -13.39 11.88
N GLY A 342 -22.41 -13.63 10.58
CA GLY A 342 -23.41 -13.29 9.55
C GLY A 342 -23.60 -11.78 9.37
N LYS A 343 -22.59 -10.98 9.72
CA LYS A 343 -22.59 -9.53 9.55
C LYS A 343 -22.08 -9.17 8.14
N ALA A 344 -22.51 -8.02 7.63
CA ALA A 344 -21.86 -7.42 6.47
C ALA A 344 -20.43 -6.99 6.84
N PHE A 345 -19.51 -7.04 5.88
CA PHE A 345 -18.14 -6.58 6.12
C PHE A 345 -18.12 -5.08 6.36
N SER A 346 -17.42 -4.64 7.41
CA SER A 346 -17.42 -3.23 7.83
C SER A 346 -16.64 -2.31 6.90
N ASP A 347 -15.58 -2.82 6.26
CA ASP A 347 -14.67 -2.12 5.34
C ASP A 347 -13.90 -3.15 4.47
N SER A 348 -13.10 -2.68 3.52
CA SER A 348 -12.17 -3.46 2.68
C SER A 348 -12.84 -4.40 1.67
N ILE A 349 -14.10 -4.16 1.29
CA ILE A 349 -14.70 -4.79 0.12
C ILE A 349 -14.11 -4.12 -1.13
N VAL A 350 -13.43 -4.91 -1.95
CA VAL A 350 -12.90 -4.48 -3.24
C VAL A 350 -14.04 -4.36 -4.25
N ASP A 351 -14.15 -3.22 -4.91
CA ASP A 351 -14.94 -3.13 -6.15
C ASP A 351 -14.20 -3.88 -7.26
N MET A 352 -14.65 -5.08 -7.62
CA MET A 352 -14.00 -5.88 -8.67
C MET A 352 -13.98 -5.19 -10.05
N GLY A 353 -14.84 -4.20 -10.30
CA GLY A 353 -14.85 -3.41 -11.52
C GLY A 353 -13.67 -2.45 -11.62
N VAL A 354 -13.20 -1.94 -10.48
CA VAL A 354 -12.14 -0.91 -10.40
C VAL A 354 -10.83 -1.47 -9.80
N GLY A 355 -10.90 -2.56 -9.04
CA GLY A 355 -9.75 -3.24 -8.44
C GLY A 355 -9.33 -2.71 -7.06
N TYR A 356 -10.08 -1.78 -6.45
CA TYR A 356 -9.80 -1.22 -5.12
C TYR A 356 -11.06 -0.81 -4.37
#